data_AF-A0A7S2A4H4-F1
#
_entry.id   AF-A0A7S2A4H4-F1
#
_cell.length_a   1.000
_cell.length_b   1.000
_cell.length_c   1.000
_cell.angle_alpha   90.00
_cell.angle_beta   90.00
_cell.angle_gamma   90.00
#
_symmetry.space_group_name_H-M   'P 1'
#
loop_
_entity.id
_entity.type
_entity.pdbx_description
1 polymer ?
#
loop_
_entity_poly.entity_id
_entity_poly.type
_entity_poly.pdbx_seq_one_letter_code
_entity_poly.pdbx_strand_id
1 'polypeptide(L)'
;DPMMFVAINCKDVAESRRVYEQLGFFEQEYPYARPSKGMGQFEPLQPKGSVYLSTSPNAMGILLLQGPKRKKITPNPVLQSLNLVYRPSSGSSDEGTGDEISFSDPSGTGISFVSVDRFEKEEKRTRI
;
A
#
# COMPACT_ATOMS: atom_id res chain seq x y z
N ASP A 1 -13.06 -4.64 11.96
CA ASP A 1 -12.80 -3.41 11.20
C ASP A 1 -11.95 -3.70 9.98
N PRO A 2 -12.32 -3.17 8.80
CA PRO A 2 -11.48 -3.27 7.61
C PRO A 2 -10.15 -2.54 7.84
N MET A 3 -9.06 -3.11 7.34
CA MET A 3 -7.76 -2.42 7.35
C MET A 3 -7.84 -1.18 6.46
N MET A 4 -7.59 0.01 7.02
CA MET A 4 -7.71 1.28 6.29
C MET A 4 -6.47 1.57 5.44
N PHE A 5 -5.27 1.23 5.94
CA PHE A 5 -4.02 1.47 5.22
C PHE A 5 -2.88 0.61 5.75
N VAL A 6 -1.81 0.54 4.96
CA VAL A 6 -0.53 -0.05 5.35
C VAL A 6 0.49 1.07 5.60
N ALA A 7 1.17 1.03 6.75
CA ALA A 7 2.23 1.98 7.06
C ALA A 7 3.59 1.44 6.62
N ILE A 8 4.33 2.21 5.82
CA ILE A 8 5.63 1.82 5.26
C ILE A 8 6.67 2.82 5.74
N ASN A 9 7.75 2.33 6.35
CA ASN A 9 8.88 3.18 6.71
C ASN A 9 9.72 3.45 5.46
N CYS A 10 9.88 4.71 5.08
CA CYS A 10 10.62 5.14 3.90
C CYS A 10 11.92 5.82 4.31
N LYS A 11 13.00 5.64 3.53
CA LYS A 11 14.25 6.39 3.75
C LYS A 11 14.07 7.85 3.35
N ASP A 12 13.38 8.07 2.24
CA ASP A 12 12.94 9.37 1.75
C ASP A 12 11.46 9.26 1.35
N VAL A 13 10.61 10.00 2.05
CA VAL A 13 9.17 10.01 1.78
C VAL A 13 8.86 10.59 0.40
N ALA A 14 9.64 11.58 -0.07
CA ALA A 14 9.40 12.20 -1.38
C ALA A 14 9.75 11.25 -2.52
N GLU A 15 10.79 10.42 -2.37
CA GLU A 15 11.14 9.39 -3.34
C GLU A 15 10.07 8.29 -3.40
N SER A 16 9.70 7.72 -2.26
CA SER A 16 8.63 6.71 -2.21
C SER A 16 7.31 7.26 -2.73
N ARG A 17 6.95 8.50 -2.39
CA ARG A 17 5.73 9.15 -2.90
C ARG A 17 5.65 9.13 -4.42
N ARG A 18 6.73 9.49 -5.12
CA ARG A 18 6.76 9.49 -6.60
C ARG A 18 6.49 8.11 -7.19
N VAL A 19 6.98 7.05 -6.55
CA VAL A 19 6.72 5.66 -6.98
C VAL A 19 5.22 5.36 -6.93
N TYR A 20 4.54 5.67 -5.82
CA TYR A 20 3.10 5.42 -5.72
C TYR A 20 2.27 6.35 -6.61
N GLU A 21 2.70 7.59 -6.84
CA GLU A 21 2.05 8.49 -7.79
C GLU A 21 2.06 7.94 -9.22
N GLN A 22 3.16 7.28 -9.64
CA GLN A 22 3.22 6.58 -10.94
C GLN A 22 2.24 5.41 -11.02
N LEU A 23 1.86 4.82 -9.88
CA LEU A 23 0.89 3.74 -9.78
C LEU A 23 -0.57 4.26 -9.65
N GLY A 24 -0.78 5.57 -9.79
CA GLY A 24 -2.09 6.20 -9.74
C GLY A 24 -2.59 6.51 -8.33
N PHE A 25 -1.74 6.39 -7.31
CA PHE A 25 -2.07 6.90 -5.98
C PHE A 25 -1.92 8.43 -5.97
N PHE A 26 -2.73 9.10 -5.15
CA PHE A 26 -2.60 10.53 -4.93
C PHE A 26 -2.74 10.85 -3.45
N GLU A 27 -2.21 12.01 -3.07
CA GLU A 27 -2.27 12.48 -1.69
C GLU A 27 -3.71 12.75 -1.26
N GLN A 28 -4.08 12.24 -0.10
CA GLN A 28 -5.41 12.38 0.47
C GLN A 28 -5.31 12.78 1.95
N GLU A 29 -6.43 13.22 2.51
CA GLU A 29 -6.51 13.46 3.95
C GLU A 29 -6.28 12.15 4.71
N TYR A 30 -5.49 12.21 5.78
CA TYR A 30 -5.23 11.04 6.62
C TYR A 30 -6.55 10.45 7.15
N PRO A 31 -6.76 9.13 7.00
CA PRO A 31 -8.03 8.52 7.33
C PRO A 31 -8.18 8.42 8.85
N TYR A 32 -9.23 9.04 9.37
CA TYR A 32 -9.66 8.90 10.74
C TYR A 32 -10.91 8.01 10.78
N ALA A 33 -10.89 7.01 11.65
CA ALA A 33 -12.04 6.18 11.96
C ALA A 33 -13.14 6.97 12.69
N ARG A 34 -12.81 8.10 13.34
CA ARG A 34 -13.79 8.93 14.07
C ARG A 34 -13.80 10.38 13.60
N PRO A 35 -14.96 11.07 13.69
CA PRO A 35 -15.06 12.51 13.40
C PRO A 35 -14.17 13.41 14.27
N SER A 36 -13.70 12.88 15.42
CA SER A 36 -12.78 13.56 16.33
C SER A 36 -11.37 13.75 15.76
N LYS A 37 -11.05 13.21 14.58
CA LYS A 37 -9.81 13.44 13.81
C LYS A 37 -8.53 13.39 14.65
N GLY A 38 -8.35 12.31 15.39
CA GLY A 38 -7.10 12.12 16.13
C GLY A 38 -7.00 12.86 17.48
N MET A 39 -8.09 13.51 17.94
CA MET A 39 -8.16 14.15 19.26
C MET A 39 -8.48 13.16 20.40
N GLY A 40 -8.75 11.89 20.07
CA GLY A 40 -9.05 10.85 21.03
C GLY A 40 -7.82 10.03 21.41
N GLN A 41 -7.77 9.52 22.64
CA GLN A 41 -6.65 8.67 23.11
C GLN A 41 -6.43 7.36 22.31
N PHE A 42 -7.45 6.93 21.54
CA PHE A 42 -7.42 5.69 20.75
C PHE A 42 -7.19 5.93 19.26
N GLU A 43 -7.05 7.18 18.85
CA GLU A 43 -6.83 7.56 17.46
C GLU A 43 -5.77 8.66 17.48
N PRO A 44 -4.50 8.34 17.26
CA PRO A 44 -3.46 9.36 17.26
C PRO A 44 -3.56 10.24 16.00
N LEU A 45 -3.08 11.48 16.13
CA LEU A 45 -2.86 12.35 14.97
C LEU A 45 -1.92 11.70 13.96
N GLN A 46 -2.07 12.09 12.69
CA GLN A 46 -1.13 11.72 11.64
C GLN A 46 0.32 12.01 12.08
N PRO A 47 1.25 11.04 11.97
CA PRO A 47 2.65 11.24 12.32
C PRO A 47 3.28 12.39 11.54
N LYS A 48 4.08 13.22 12.21
CA LYS A 48 4.76 14.37 11.57
C LYS A 48 5.69 13.91 10.45
N GLY A 49 5.59 14.57 9.30
CA GLY A 49 6.42 14.26 8.12
C GLY A 49 6.03 12.96 7.41
N SER A 50 4.87 12.37 7.74
CA SER A 50 4.29 11.29 6.97
C SER A 50 3.38 11.83 5.85
N VAL A 51 3.17 11.01 4.82
CA VAL A 51 2.26 11.32 3.70
C VAL A 51 1.31 10.15 3.51
N TYR A 52 0.01 10.44 3.45
CA TYR A 52 -1.01 9.44 3.15
C TYR A 52 -1.39 9.49 1.68
N LEU A 53 -1.35 8.33 1.02
CA LEU A 53 -1.65 8.17 -0.39
C LEU A 53 -2.74 7.10 -0.56
N SER A 54 -3.71 7.34 -1.45
CA SER A 54 -4.69 6.33 -1.84
C SER A 54 -5.17 6.56 -3.28
N THR A 55 -5.71 5.53 -3.90
CA THR A 55 -6.28 5.58 -5.25
C THR A 55 -7.71 6.11 -5.28
N SER A 56 -8.42 6.11 -4.13
CA SER A 56 -9.73 6.76 -3.98
C SER A 56 -10.06 7.02 -2.50
N PRO A 57 -11.00 7.92 -2.16
CA PRO A 57 -11.35 8.26 -0.77
C PRO A 57 -11.74 7.07 0.12
N ASN A 58 -12.28 6.01 -0.48
CA ASN A 58 -12.78 4.83 0.23
C ASN A 58 -11.93 3.56 -0.03
N ALA A 59 -10.81 3.70 -0.72
CA ALA A 59 -9.88 2.59 -0.95
C ALA A 59 -8.88 2.47 0.19
N MET A 60 -8.32 1.27 0.35
CA MET A 60 -7.16 1.05 1.20
C MET A 60 -6.00 1.93 0.74
N GLY A 61 -5.41 2.68 1.66
CA GLY A 61 -4.28 3.56 1.36
C GLY A 61 -2.93 3.05 1.85
N ILE A 62 -1.92 3.88 1.65
CA ILE A 62 -0.55 3.68 2.11
C ILE A 62 -0.13 4.92 2.88
N LEU A 63 0.40 4.73 4.08
CA LEU A 63 1.00 5.77 4.89
C LEU A 63 2.52 5.68 4.81
N LEU A 64 3.14 6.63 4.14
CA LEU A 64 4.60 6.72 4.05
C LEU A 64 5.12 7.43 5.29
N LEU A 65 5.88 6.71 6.10
CA LEU A 65 6.50 7.20 7.33
C LEU A 65 7.95 7.55 7.06
N GLN A 66 8.38 8.74 7.46
CA GLN A 66 9.80 9.08 7.42
C GLN A 66 10.58 8.23 8.43
N GLY A 67 11.37 7.29 7.91
CA GLY A 67 12.25 6.45 8.70
C GLY A 67 13.45 7.22 9.28
N PRO A 68 14.14 6.65 10.29
CA PRO A 68 15.32 7.26 10.87
C PRO A 68 16.45 7.37 9.84
N LYS A 69 16.91 8.60 9.55
CA LYS A 69 17.92 8.92 8.51
C LYS A 69 19.21 8.07 8.54
N ARG A 70 19.57 7.52 9.70
CA ARG A 70 20.83 6.79 9.94
C ARG A 70 20.67 5.28 10.13
N LYS A 71 19.45 4.76 10.19
CA LYS A 71 19.22 3.32 10.38
C LYS A 71 18.77 2.70 9.07
N LYS A 72 19.34 1.54 8.75
CA LYS A 72 18.82 0.70 7.66
C LYS A 72 17.37 0.36 8.00
N ILE A 73 16.47 0.61 7.06
CA ILE A 73 15.08 0.17 7.19
C ILE A 73 15.10 -1.33 6.99
N THR A 74 14.84 -2.07 8.06
CA THR A 74 14.63 -3.52 7.99
C THR A 74 13.16 -3.76 7.74
N PRO A 75 12.80 -4.53 6.69
CA PRO A 75 11.43 -4.99 6.49
C PRO A 75 10.94 -5.72 7.73
N ASN A 76 9.64 -5.67 7.99
CA ASN A 76 9.07 -6.46 9.07
C ASN A 76 9.31 -7.95 8.76
N PRO A 77 9.97 -8.73 9.63
CA PRO A 77 10.30 -10.13 9.34
C PRO A 77 9.06 -11.01 9.11
N VAL A 78 7.89 -10.58 9.58
CA VAL A 78 6.60 -11.26 9.38
C VAL A 78 5.96 -10.88 8.05
N LEU A 79 6.24 -9.69 7.51
CA LEU A 79 5.63 -9.17 6.30
C LEU A 79 6.63 -9.21 5.15
N GLN A 80 6.60 -10.31 4.39
CA GLN A 80 7.53 -10.55 3.28
C GLN A 80 7.16 -9.75 2.02
N SER A 81 5.86 -9.68 1.70
CA SER A 81 5.36 -8.86 0.59
C SER A 81 3.97 -8.30 0.88
N LEU A 82 3.65 -7.18 0.24
CA LEU A 82 2.31 -6.63 0.14
C LEU A 82 1.76 -6.93 -1.26
N ASN A 83 0.78 -7.82 -1.34
CA ASN A 83 0.13 -8.18 -2.59
C ASN A 83 -1.14 -7.34 -2.78
N LEU A 84 -1.08 -6.36 -3.69
CA LEU A 84 -2.19 -5.47 -4.02
C LEU A 84 -3.01 -6.09 -5.15
N VAL A 85 -4.24 -6.51 -4.83
CA VAL A 85 -5.15 -7.10 -5.83
C VAL A 85 -5.85 -5.99 -6.60
N TYR A 86 -5.73 -6.00 -7.93
CA TYR A 86 -6.32 -4.99 -8.80
C TYR A 86 -7.16 -5.62 -9.92
N ARG A 87 -8.17 -4.88 -10.40
CA ARG A 87 -8.95 -5.26 -11.58
C ARG A 87 -8.44 -4.42 -12.77
N PRO A 88 -7.68 -5.00 -13.73
CA PRO A 88 -7.27 -4.28 -14.93
C PRO A 88 -8.50 -3.79 -15.70
N SER A 89 -8.43 -2.59 -16.27
CA SER A 89 -9.47 -2.07 -17.14
C SER A 89 -9.60 -2.94 -18.38
N SER A 90 -10.84 -3.20 -18.80
CA SER A 90 -11.27 -4.17 -19.82
C SER A 90 -10.85 -3.85 -21.27
N GLY A 91 -9.68 -3.25 -21.47
CA GLY A 91 -9.11 -2.89 -22.77
C GLY A 91 -7.92 -3.76 -23.21
N SER A 92 -7.35 -4.58 -22.34
CA SER A 92 -6.30 -5.55 -22.70
C SER A 92 -6.87 -6.96 -22.65
N SER A 93 -7.56 -7.33 -23.71
CA SER A 93 -7.93 -8.71 -24.01
C SER A 93 -6.68 -9.48 -24.44
N ASP A 94 -5.79 -9.77 -23.49
CA ASP A 94 -4.78 -10.82 -23.63
C ASP A 94 -5.14 -11.92 -22.62
N GLU A 95 -5.68 -13.02 -23.15
CA GLU A 95 -5.87 -14.30 -22.45
C GLU A 95 -4.53 -15.01 -22.19
N GLY A 96 -3.51 -14.27 -21.78
CA GLY A 96 -2.17 -14.79 -21.54
C GLY A 96 -1.41 -13.83 -20.64
N THR A 97 -0.84 -14.37 -19.55
CA THR A 97 0.08 -13.66 -18.65
C THR A 97 -0.47 -12.36 -18.05
N GLY A 98 -1.32 -12.49 -17.03
CA GLY A 98 -1.52 -11.39 -16.07
C GLY A 98 -0.21 -11.14 -15.33
N ASP A 99 0.63 -10.29 -15.90
CA ASP A 99 1.97 -10.00 -15.42
C ASP A 99 1.93 -9.54 -13.97
N GLU A 100 2.63 -10.28 -13.11
CA GLU A 100 2.89 -9.86 -11.75
C GLU A 100 3.89 -8.72 -11.78
N ILE A 101 3.39 -7.51 -11.61
CA ILE A 101 4.28 -6.37 -11.40
C ILE A 101 4.73 -6.43 -9.95
N SER A 102 5.85 -7.10 -9.72
CA SER A 102 6.53 -7.11 -8.43
C SER A 102 7.70 -6.12 -8.46
N PHE A 103 7.75 -5.26 -7.46
CA PHE A 103 8.91 -4.40 -7.23
C PHE A 103 9.21 -4.30 -5.74
N SER A 104 10.48 -4.06 -5.44
CA SER A 104 10.89 -3.75 -4.08
C SER A 104 10.81 -2.23 -3.89
N ASP A 105 9.99 -1.79 -2.94
CA ASP A 105 10.04 -0.40 -2.48
C ASP A 105 11.45 -0.09 -1.93
N PRO A 106 11.95 1.15 -2.01
CA PRO A 106 13.25 1.53 -1.45
C PRO A 106 13.44 1.19 0.03
N SER A 107 12.37 0.94 0.78
CA SER A 107 12.37 0.41 2.15
C SER A 107 12.72 -1.08 2.28
N GLY A 108 12.79 -1.81 1.17
CA GLY A 108 13.00 -3.25 1.11
C GLY A 108 11.73 -4.09 1.25
N THR A 109 10.55 -3.47 1.30
CA THR A 109 9.26 -4.19 1.29
C THR A 109 8.93 -4.60 -0.14
N GLY A 110 8.72 -5.89 -0.40
CA GLY A 110 8.25 -6.37 -1.69
C GLY A 110 6.79 -5.98 -1.90
N ILE A 111 6.46 -5.35 -3.02
CA ILE A 111 5.09 -4.99 -3.40
C ILE A 111 4.79 -5.69 -4.72
N SER A 112 3.75 -6.52 -4.73
CA SER A 112 3.30 -7.23 -5.93
C SER A 112 1.89 -6.81 -6.28
N PHE A 113 1.65 -6.47 -7.55
CA PHE A 113 0.32 -6.24 -8.08
C PHE A 113 -0.19 -7.53 -8.70
N VAL A 114 -1.33 -8.02 -8.20
CA VAL A 114 -1.93 -9.29 -8.62
C VAL A 114 -3.30 -9.02 -9.21
N SER A 115 -3.57 -9.54 -10.40
CA SER A 115 -4.91 -9.39 -10.99
C SER A 115 -5.96 -10.17 -10.20
N VAL A 116 -7.19 -9.66 -10.13
CA VAL A 116 -8.33 -10.35 -9.49
C VAL A 116 -8.48 -11.78 -10.03
N ASP A 117 -8.38 -11.98 -11.35
CA ASP A 117 -8.57 -13.30 -11.97
C ASP A 117 -7.52 -14.32 -11.52
N ARG A 118 -6.27 -13.88 -11.33
CA ARG A 118 -5.20 -14.75 -10.80
C ARG A 118 -5.41 -15.03 -9.32
N PHE A 119 -5.74 -14.00 -8.54
CA PHE A 119 -6.03 -14.14 -7.12
C PHE A 119 -7.16 -15.15 -6.89
N GLU A 120 -8.27 -15.06 -7.62
CA GLU A 120 -9.39 -16.00 -7.51
C GLU A 120 -9.02 -17.43 -7.90
N LYS A 121 -8.14 -17.61 -8.90
CA LYS A 121 -7.62 -18.94 -9.27
C LYS A 121 -6.77 -19.53 -8.15
N GLU A 122 -5.90 -18.74 -7.52
CA GLU A 122 -5.06 -19.18 -6.41
C GLU A 122 -5.90 -19.44 -5.14
N GLU A 123 -6.87 -18.58 -4.81
CA GLU A 123 -7.79 -18.75 -3.68
C GLU A 123 -8.57 -20.07 -3.80
N LYS A 124 -9.11 -20.37 -5.00
CA LYS A 124 -9.81 -21.64 -5.26
C LYS A 124 -8.91 -22.85 -5.05
N ARG A 125 -7.62 -22.74 -5.39
CA ARG A 125 -6.64 -23.82 -5.23
C ARG A 125 -6.23 -24.04 -3.77
N THR A 126 -6.19 -22.99 -2.95
CA THR A 126 -5.72 -23.05 -1.56
C THR A 126 -6.82 -23.31 -0.53
N ARG A 127 -8.09 -23.36 -0.95
CA ARG A 127 -9.26 -23.62 -0.11
C ARG A 127 -9.40 -25.07 0.40
N ILE A 128 -8.33 -25.88 0.32
CA ILE A 128 -8.29 -27.30 0.71
C ILE A 128 -8.16 -27.43 2.22
#